data_AF-A0A126T2F5-F1
#
_entry.id   AF-A0A126T2F5-F1
#
_cell.length_a   1.000
_cell.length_b   1.000
_cell.length_c   1.000
_cell.angle_alpha   90.00
_cell.angle_beta   90.00
_cell.angle_gamma   90.00
#
_symmetry.space_group_name_H-M   'P 1'
#
loop_
_entity.id
_entity.type
_entity.pdbx_description
1 polymer ?
#
loop_
_entity_poly.entity_id
_entity_poly.type
_entity_poly.pdbx_seq_one_letter_code
_entity_poly.pdbx_strand_id
1 'polypeptide(L)'
;MNAPAALYESSLPHLKLLGRGKVRDMYEIDDKHLLIVTSDRMSAFDVIMPDPIPGKGRVLTRVSNFWFEKMRDIIPNHLSDDLTLADVIPDPDSRAQVEGRAIIVKRLKPLPVEAIVRGYLIGSGWKDYQNSGAVCGIELPAGLQQAQQLPQPIYTPSSKAEMGTHDENISFADTVALMGAELAGKVRDASLQLYTTAADYARERGIIIADTKFEFGLDEDGTLYLIDEALTPDSSRFWPVEQYQVGISPPSFDKQYLRDYLETLDWNKTAPGPKLPEEVSRKCAEKYREAELKLIGN
;
A
#
# COMPACT_ATOMS: atom_id res chain seq x y z
N MET A 1 -27.46 -7.79 8.19
CA MET A 1 -26.27 -8.48 8.71
C MET A 1 -25.42 -7.44 9.40
N ASN A 2 -25.17 -7.58 10.71
CA ASN A 2 -24.29 -6.66 11.44
C ASN A 2 -22.90 -6.74 10.81
N ALA A 3 -22.33 -5.60 10.41
CA ALA A 3 -20.95 -5.57 9.95
C ALA A 3 -20.07 -6.21 11.05
N PRO A 4 -19.15 -7.13 10.71
CA PRO A 4 -18.24 -7.68 11.71
C PRO A 4 -17.52 -6.51 12.40
N ALA A 5 -17.39 -6.59 13.72
CA ALA A 5 -16.71 -5.58 14.52
C ALA A 5 -15.33 -5.27 13.93
N ALA A 6 -14.92 -4.00 13.98
CA ALA A 6 -13.63 -3.59 13.45
C ALA A 6 -12.49 -4.34 14.17
N LEU A 7 -11.53 -4.88 13.41
CA LEU A 7 -10.39 -5.61 13.97
C LEU A 7 -9.23 -4.65 14.16
N TYR A 8 -8.95 -4.27 15.41
CA TYR A 8 -7.75 -3.48 15.70
C TYR A 8 -6.50 -4.36 15.69
N GLU A 9 -6.49 -5.45 16.44
CA GLU A 9 -5.43 -6.47 16.42
C GLU A 9 -6.06 -7.85 16.34
N SER A 10 -5.39 -8.76 15.66
CA SER A 10 -5.72 -10.18 15.68
C SER A 10 -5.12 -10.87 16.91
N SER A 11 -5.83 -11.88 17.39
CA SER A 11 -5.39 -12.77 18.46
C SER A 11 -5.50 -14.22 17.98
N LEU A 12 -4.35 -14.80 17.61
CA LEU A 12 -4.22 -16.18 17.13
C LEU A 12 -3.19 -16.90 18.02
N PRO A 13 -3.60 -17.41 19.20
CA PRO A 13 -2.66 -17.88 20.22
C PRO A 13 -1.83 -19.11 19.81
N HIS A 14 -2.28 -19.85 18.80
CA HIS A 14 -1.59 -21.03 18.27
C HIS A 14 -0.50 -20.71 17.24
N LEU A 15 -0.41 -19.46 16.78
CA LEU A 15 0.61 -19.02 15.85
C LEU A 15 1.58 -18.06 16.53
N LYS A 16 2.85 -18.15 16.15
CA LYS A 16 3.88 -17.24 16.67
C LYS A 16 3.75 -15.90 15.96
N LEU A 17 3.38 -14.86 16.71
CA LEU A 17 3.38 -13.49 16.22
C LEU A 17 4.82 -13.04 15.96
N LEU A 18 5.12 -12.70 14.70
CA LEU A 18 6.41 -12.15 14.30
C LEU A 18 6.49 -10.64 14.52
N GLY A 19 5.37 -9.95 14.33
CA GLY A 19 5.29 -8.51 14.55
C GLY A 19 3.98 -7.91 14.11
N ARG A 20 3.77 -6.66 14.50
CA ARG A 20 2.66 -5.83 14.05
C ARG A 20 3.21 -4.57 13.40
N GLY A 21 2.92 -4.42 12.12
CA GLY A 21 3.14 -3.16 11.42
C GLY A 21 2.01 -2.17 11.68
N LYS A 22 2.04 -1.04 10.99
CA LYS A 22 0.99 0.00 11.07
C LYS A 22 -0.41 -0.59 10.83
N VAL A 23 -0.54 -1.51 9.88
CA VAL A 23 -1.83 -2.02 9.42
C VAL A 23 -1.94 -3.55 9.45
N ARG A 24 -0.83 -4.28 9.46
CA ARG A 24 -0.83 -5.75 9.36
C ARG A 24 -0.25 -6.42 10.61
N ASP A 25 -0.83 -7.54 10.97
CA ASP A 25 -0.25 -8.47 11.94
C ASP A 25 0.32 -9.66 11.16
N MET A 26 1.55 -10.08 11.48
CA MET A 26 2.23 -11.14 10.76
C MET A 26 2.57 -12.29 11.70
N TYR A 27 2.17 -13.50 11.32
CA TYR A 27 2.42 -14.71 12.08
C TYR A 27 3.25 -15.70 11.26
N GLU A 28 4.10 -16.44 11.96
CA GLU A 28 4.80 -17.59 11.43
C GLU A 28 3.86 -18.80 11.41
N ILE A 29 3.76 -19.45 10.25
CA ILE A 29 3.07 -20.73 10.09
C ILE A 29 4.12 -21.85 10.16
N ASP A 30 5.11 -21.78 9.27
CA ASP A 30 6.25 -22.69 9.19
C ASP A 30 7.45 -21.98 8.53
N ASP A 31 8.50 -22.73 8.17
CA ASP A 31 9.72 -22.19 7.53
C ASP A 31 9.48 -21.63 6.13
N LYS A 32 8.37 -21.96 5.47
CA LYS A 32 8.01 -21.59 4.10
C LYS A 32 6.82 -20.65 4.00
N HIS A 33 6.05 -20.51 5.07
CA HIS A 33 4.77 -19.79 5.05
C HIS A 33 4.63 -18.79 6.18
N LEU A 34 3.98 -17.68 5.85
CA LEU A 34 3.54 -16.64 6.78
C LEU A 34 2.03 -16.45 6.65
N LEU A 35 1.39 -16.11 7.76
CA LEU A 35 0.03 -15.59 7.75
C LEU A 35 0.11 -14.06 7.90
N ILE A 36 -0.47 -13.34 6.95
CA ILE A 36 -0.62 -11.89 7.03
C ILE A 36 -2.09 -11.57 7.27
N VAL A 37 -2.38 -10.89 8.38
CA VAL A 37 -3.71 -10.39 8.73
C VAL A 37 -3.75 -8.88 8.56
N THR A 38 -4.55 -8.41 7.61
CA THR A 38 -4.77 -6.98 7.37
C THR A 38 -5.84 -6.46 8.33
N SER A 39 -5.42 -5.67 9.32
CA SER A 39 -6.32 -5.08 10.32
C SER A 39 -7.09 -3.88 9.77
N ASP A 40 -8.02 -3.39 10.59
CA ASP A 40 -8.76 -2.16 10.36
C ASP A 40 -8.00 -0.92 10.90
N ARG A 41 -6.78 -1.08 11.46
CA ARG A 41 -5.93 0.05 11.89
C ARG A 41 -5.60 0.98 10.74
N MET A 42 -5.52 2.26 11.06
CA MET A 42 -5.16 3.33 10.13
C MET A 42 -4.04 4.17 10.72
N SER A 43 -3.13 4.65 9.89
CA SER A 43 -2.08 5.58 10.32
C SER A 43 -2.13 6.88 9.52
N ALA A 44 -1.87 7.99 10.18
CA ALA A 44 -1.67 9.29 9.56
C ALA A 44 -0.46 9.99 10.21
N PHE A 45 0.37 10.64 9.40
CA PHE A 45 1.60 11.30 9.86
C PHE A 45 2.49 10.38 10.72
N ASP A 46 2.64 9.13 10.29
CA ASP A 46 3.39 8.08 10.99
C ASP A 46 2.87 7.65 12.38
N VAL A 47 1.73 8.18 12.82
CA VAL A 47 1.04 7.75 14.04
C VAL A 47 -0.13 6.82 13.69
N ILE A 48 -0.19 5.67 14.38
CA ILE A 48 -1.33 4.76 14.31
C ILE A 48 -2.48 5.36 15.12
N MET A 49 -3.66 5.47 14.52
CA MET A 49 -4.85 6.00 15.17
C MET A 49 -5.39 5.02 16.21
N PRO A 50 -5.98 5.50 17.31
CA PRO A 50 -6.59 4.64 18.33
C PRO A 50 -7.87 3.96 17.82
N ASP A 51 -8.61 4.59 16.91
CA ASP A 51 -9.86 4.07 16.37
C ASP A 51 -9.64 3.40 15.01
N PRO A 52 -10.08 2.14 14.81
CA PRO A 52 -9.98 1.45 13.53
C PRO A 52 -11.06 1.91 12.54
N ILE A 53 -10.80 1.73 11.24
CA ILE A 53 -11.75 2.00 10.15
C ILE A 53 -12.50 0.71 9.78
N PRO A 54 -13.79 0.55 10.16
CA PRO A 54 -14.47 -0.74 10.07
C PRO A 54 -14.51 -1.34 8.67
N GLY A 55 -13.96 -2.56 8.54
CA GLY A 55 -13.96 -3.31 7.28
C GLY A 55 -12.87 -2.91 6.29
N LYS A 56 -12.02 -1.93 6.62
CA LYS A 56 -10.88 -1.53 5.77
C LYS A 56 -10.00 -2.72 5.43
N GLY A 57 -9.63 -3.56 6.39
CA GLY A 57 -8.73 -4.70 6.16
C GLY A 57 -9.26 -5.68 5.10
N ARG A 58 -10.59 -5.89 5.07
CA ARG A 58 -11.25 -6.72 4.05
C ARG A 58 -11.24 -6.08 2.67
N VAL A 59 -11.37 -4.76 2.59
CA VAL A 59 -11.25 -4.01 1.33
C VAL A 59 -9.82 -4.11 0.79
N LEU A 60 -8.82 -3.77 1.61
CA LEU A 60 -7.41 -3.80 1.20
C LEU A 60 -6.98 -5.19 0.72
N THR A 61 -7.44 -6.24 1.42
CA THR A 61 -7.14 -7.63 1.06
C THR A 61 -7.78 -8.01 -0.28
N ARG A 62 -9.06 -7.69 -0.50
CA ARG A 62 -9.76 -7.97 -1.76
C ARG A 62 -9.15 -7.23 -2.94
N VAL A 63 -8.79 -5.95 -2.76
CA VAL A 63 -8.11 -5.15 -3.78
C VAL A 63 -6.73 -5.73 -4.12
N SER A 64 -5.92 -6.09 -3.11
CA SER A 64 -4.61 -6.70 -3.36
C SER A 64 -4.75 -8.03 -4.11
N ASN A 65 -5.65 -8.92 -3.67
CA ASN A 65 -5.88 -10.21 -4.32
C ASN A 65 -6.36 -10.06 -5.77
N PHE A 66 -7.22 -9.07 -6.04
CA PHE A 66 -7.63 -8.74 -7.40
C PHE A 66 -6.43 -8.37 -8.28
N TRP A 67 -5.53 -7.52 -7.79
CA TRP A 67 -4.34 -7.12 -8.54
C TRP A 67 -3.32 -8.25 -8.68
N PHE A 68 -3.14 -9.07 -7.66
CA PHE A 68 -2.29 -10.26 -7.72
C PHE A 68 -2.73 -11.23 -8.83
N GLU A 69 -4.03 -11.48 -8.95
CA GLU A 69 -4.56 -12.31 -10.03
C GLU A 69 -4.41 -11.62 -11.39
N LYS A 70 -4.77 -10.33 -11.48
CA LYS A 70 -4.73 -9.58 -12.74
C LYS A 70 -3.32 -9.40 -13.31
N MET A 71 -2.30 -9.40 -12.45
CA MET A 71 -0.90 -9.14 -12.82
C MET A 71 -0.03 -10.40 -12.86
N ARG A 72 -0.63 -11.59 -12.71
CA ARG A 72 0.08 -12.88 -12.66
C ARG A 72 1.00 -13.14 -13.85
N ASP A 73 0.66 -12.62 -15.02
CA ASP A 73 1.43 -12.79 -16.26
C ASP A 73 2.64 -11.84 -16.35
N ILE A 74 2.71 -10.83 -15.47
CA ILE A 74 3.82 -9.87 -15.41
C ILE A 74 4.90 -10.36 -14.45
N ILE A 75 4.49 -10.76 -13.24
CA ILE A 75 5.39 -11.21 -12.19
C ILE A 75 4.63 -12.15 -11.23
N PRO A 76 5.26 -13.22 -10.72
CA PRO A 76 4.62 -14.00 -9.66
C PRO A 76 4.48 -13.17 -8.37
N ASN A 77 3.50 -13.52 -7.55
CA ASN A 77 3.28 -12.89 -6.26
C ASN A 77 3.44 -13.88 -5.10
N HIS A 78 3.43 -13.37 -3.88
CA HIS A 78 3.70 -14.18 -2.69
C HIS A 78 2.55 -15.07 -2.20
N LEU A 79 1.35 -15.01 -2.78
CA LEU A 79 0.24 -15.84 -2.31
C LEU A 79 0.63 -17.33 -2.42
N SER A 80 0.28 -18.10 -1.40
CA SER A 80 0.48 -19.56 -1.39
C SER A 80 -0.87 -20.26 -1.36
N ASP A 81 -1.03 -21.22 -2.26
CA ASP A 81 -2.19 -22.12 -2.33
C ASP A 81 -1.90 -23.48 -1.67
N ASP A 82 -0.73 -23.63 -1.03
CA ASP A 82 -0.28 -24.90 -0.41
C ASP A 82 -1.09 -25.25 0.86
N LEU A 83 -1.69 -24.24 1.51
CA LEU A 83 -2.41 -24.35 2.76
C LEU A 83 -3.69 -23.51 2.72
N THR A 84 -4.71 -23.94 3.46
CA THR A 84 -5.93 -23.14 3.69
C THR A 84 -5.91 -22.47 5.06
N LEU A 85 -6.73 -21.43 5.26
CA LEU A 85 -6.92 -20.84 6.59
C LEU A 85 -7.45 -21.85 7.62
N ALA A 86 -8.16 -22.90 7.19
CA ALA A 86 -8.63 -23.95 8.09
C ALA A 86 -7.50 -24.88 8.55
N ASP A 87 -6.50 -25.11 7.71
CA ASP A 87 -5.31 -25.89 8.08
C ASP A 87 -4.46 -25.13 9.11
N VAL A 88 -4.33 -23.82 8.93
CA VAL A 88 -3.48 -22.94 9.76
C VAL A 88 -4.19 -22.48 11.04
N ILE A 89 -5.50 -22.25 10.98
CA ILE A 89 -6.34 -21.80 12.10
C ILE A 89 -7.53 -22.78 12.23
N PRO A 90 -7.34 -23.94 12.88
CA PRO A 90 -8.40 -24.96 12.95
C PRO A 90 -9.65 -24.48 13.68
N ASP A 91 -9.47 -23.69 14.75
CA ASP A 91 -10.53 -23.14 15.58
C ASP A 91 -11.43 -22.14 14.79
N PRO A 92 -12.73 -22.43 14.60
CA PRO A 92 -13.62 -21.57 13.82
C PRO A 92 -13.81 -20.16 14.40
N ASP A 93 -13.82 -20.02 15.72
CA ASP A 93 -14.03 -18.72 16.38
C ASP A 93 -12.82 -17.81 16.19
N SER A 94 -11.61 -18.37 16.35
CA SER A 94 -10.35 -17.69 16.03
C SER A 94 -10.26 -17.33 14.56
N ARG A 95 -10.73 -18.20 13.65
CA ARG A 95 -10.73 -17.96 12.21
C ARG A 95 -11.73 -16.87 11.79
N ALA A 96 -12.91 -16.81 12.43
CA ALA A 96 -13.96 -15.86 12.09
C ALA A 96 -13.52 -14.39 12.18
N GLN A 97 -12.59 -14.06 13.10
CA GLN A 97 -12.08 -12.70 13.26
C GLN A 97 -11.25 -12.22 12.04
N VAL A 98 -10.57 -13.13 11.35
CA VAL A 98 -9.63 -12.83 10.25
C VAL A 98 -10.18 -13.19 8.86
N GLU A 99 -11.38 -13.76 8.80
CA GLU A 99 -12.05 -14.12 7.55
C GLU A 99 -12.07 -12.95 6.55
N GLY A 100 -11.73 -13.22 5.29
CA GLY A 100 -11.68 -12.21 4.21
C GLY A 100 -10.65 -11.08 4.40
N ARG A 101 -9.76 -11.16 5.38
CA ARG A 101 -8.66 -10.20 5.63
C ARG A 101 -7.34 -10.86 6.02
N ALA A 102 -7.25 -12.18 5.89
CA ALA A 102 -6.04 -12.95 6.09
C ALA A 102 -5.65 -13.65 4.79
N ILE A 103 -4.35 -13.66 4.51
CA ILE A 103 -3.74 -14.35 3.38
C ILE A 103 -2.57 -15.19 3.87
N ILE A 104 -2.39 -16.37 3.27
CA ILE A 104 -1.22 -17.21 3.47
C ILE A 104 -0.26 -16.89 2.34
N VAL A 105 0.99 -16.61 2.70
CA VAL A 105 2.01 -16.17 1.75
C VAL A 105 3.28 -16.98 1.91
N LYS A 106 4.04 -17.09 0.83
CA LYS A 106 5.40 -17.62 0.81
C LYS A 106 6.30 -16.74 1.68
N ARG A 107 7.16 -17.37 2.47
CA ARG A 107 8.26 -16.71 3.16
C ARG A 107 9.36 -16.40 2.15
N LEU A 108 9.49 -15.13 1.82
CA LEU A 108 10.46 -14.62 0.84
C LEU A 108 11.38 -13.63 1.53
N LYS A 109 12.61 -13.47 1.02
CA LYS A 109 13.56 -12.46 1.51
C LYS A 109 13.19 -11.10 0.93
N PRO A 110 12.69 -10.13 1.71
CA PRO A 110 12.29 -8.82 1.19
C PRO A 110 13.50 -8.04 0.67
N LEU A 111 13.32 -7.25 -0.39
CA LEU A 111 14.32 -6.30 -0.86
C LEU A 111 14.33 -5.02 0.00
N PRO A 112 15.51 -4.35 0.12
CA PRO A 112 15.70 -3.21 1.03
C PRO A 112 15.20 -1.86 0.46
N VAL A 113 14.27 -1.89 -0.49
CA VAL A 113 13.74 -0.67 -1.13
C VAL A 113 12.22 -0.72 -1.22
N GLU A 114 11.61 0.45 -1.19
CA GLU A 114 10.24 0.62 -1.64
C GLU A 114 10.26 1.09 -3.09
N ALA A 115 9.58 0.33 -3.95
CA ALA A 115 9.54 0.57 -5.38
C ALA A 115 8.35 1.49 -5.72
N ILE A 116 8.55 2.79 -5.54
CA ILE A 116 7.51 3.78 -5.84
C ILE A 116 7.53 4.14 -7.32
N VAL A 117 6.36 4.15 -7.95
CA VAL A 117 6.16 4.66 -9.30
C VAL A 117 5.17 5.80 -9.27
N ARG A 118 5.47 6.87 -10.00
CA ARG A 118 4.64 8.08 -10.09
C ARG A 118 4.28 8.34 -11.54
N GLY A 119 3.00 8.50 -11.84
CA GLY A 119 2.57 9.12 -13.11
C GLY A 119 2.08 10.54 -12.94
N TYR A 120 1.92 11.01 -11.69
CA TYR A 120 1.51 12.37 -11.38
C TYR A 120 2.43 12.97 -10.32
N LEU A 121 2.68 14.28 -10.42
CA LEU A 121 3.60 14.98 -9.53
C LEU A 121 2.87 15.50 -8.28
N ILE A 122 2.95 14.75 -7.18
CA ILE A 122 2.31 15.07 -5.90
C ILE A 122 3.18 14.63 -4.71
N GLY A 123 2.79 15.01 -3.48
CA GLY A 123 3.38 14.50 -2.26
C GLY A 123 4.86 14.87 -2.12
N SER A 124 5.71 13.93 -1.70
CA SER A 124 7.15 14.14 -1.60
C SER A 124 7.80 14.45 -2.95
N GLY A 125 7.33 13.82 -4.04
CA GLY A 125 7.84 14.13 -5.39
C GLY A 125 7.58 15.58 -5.81
N TRP A 126 6.42 16.14 -5.46
CA TRP A 126 6.15 17.57 -5.71
C TRP A 126 7.09 18.47 -4.90
N LYS A 127 7.33 18.15 -3.62
CA LYS A 127 8.26 18.92 -2.77
C LYS A 127 9.69 18.89 -3.32
N ASP A 128 10.18 17.71 -3.72
CA ASP A 128 11.53 17.56 -4.31
C ASP A 128 11.69 18.37 -5.60
N TYR A 129 10.65 18.33 -6.46
CA TYR A 129 10.62 19.10 -7.70
C TYR A 129 10.59 20.61 -7.44
N GLN A 130 9.82 21.09 -6.46
CA GLN A 130 9.83 22.51 -6.08
C GLN A 130 11.21 22.97 -5.60
N ASN A 131 11.97 22.09 -4.94
CA ASN A 131 13.28 22.40 -4.41
C ASN A 131 14.39 22.37 -5.46
N SER A 132 14.34 21.41 -6.40
CA SER A 132 15.47 21.08 -7.28
C SER A 132 15.14 20.96 -8.77
N GLY A 133 13.86 20.94 -9.15
CA GLY A 133 13.42 20.56 -10.50
C GLY A 133 13.53 19.06 -10.79
N ALA A 134 13.93 18.24 -9.82
CA ALA A 134 14.13 16.81 -9.98
C ALA A 134 13.41 15.99 -8.90
N VAL A 135 13.21 14.69 -9.17
CA VAL A 135 12.70 13.72 -8.20
C VAL A 135 13.59 12.48 -8.24
N CYS A 136 14.18 12.09 -7.10
CA CYS A 136 15.12 10.95 -7.03
C CYS A 136 16.27 11.04 -8.06
N GLY A 137 16.76 12.26 -8.32
CA GLY A 137 17.80 12.54 -9.32
C GLY A 137 17.34 12.58 -10.78
N ILE A 138 16.03 12.42 -11.04
CA ILE A 138 15.44 12.52 -12.39
C ILE A 138 15.00 13.95 -12.62
N GLU A 139 15.67 14.67 -13.52
CA GLU A 139 15.24 16.02 -13.94
C GLU A 139 13.88 15.95 -14.65
N LEU A 140 12.97 16.84 -14.25
CA LEU A 140 11.64 16.95 -14.84
C LEU A 140 11.52 18.24 -15.67
N PRO A 141 10.60 18.29 -16.65
CA PRO A 141 10.33 19.52 -17.40
C PRO A 141 10.03 20.70 -16.49
N ALA A 142 10.50 21.90 -16.86
CA ALA A 142 10.18 23.11 -16.12
C ALA A 142 8.69 23.46 -16.19
N GLY A 143 8.20 24.18 -15.18
CA GLY A 143 6.84 24.71 -15.15
C GLY A 143 5.74 23.69 -14.83
N LEU A 144 6.09 22.46 -14.41
CA LEU A 144 5.09 21.52 -13.89
C LEU A 144 4.40 22.09 -12.64
N GLN A 145 3.11 21.81 -12.53
CA GLN A 145 2.27 22.19 -11.40
C GLN A 145 1.93 20.99 -10.52
N GLN A 146 1.44 21.25 -9.31
CA GLN A 146 0.98 20.22 -8.40
C GLN A 146 -0.12 19.35 -9.05
N ALA A 147 -0.06 18.04 -8.82
CA ALA A 147 -0.95 17.04 -9.41
C ALA A 147 -0.91 16.97 -10.95
N GLN A 148 0.08 17.57 -11.62
CA GLN A 148 0.21 17.44 -13.07
C GLN A 148 0.65 16.03 -13.46
N GLN A 149 0.05 15.49 -14.51
CA GLN A 149 0.49 14.23 -15.11
C GLN A 149 1.89 14.39 -15.70
N LEU A 150 2.78 13.44 -15.38
CA LEU A 150 4.12 13.38 -15.94
C LEU A 150 4.09 12.90 -17.40
N PRO A 151 5.05 13.31 -18.25
CA PRO A 151 5.12 12.85 -19.64
C PRO A 151 5.19 11.32 -19.76
N GLN A 152 5.83 10.67 -18.79
CA GLN A 152 5.90 9.22 -18.62
C GLN A 152 5.96 8.90 -17.13
N PRO A 153 5.47 7.72 -16.69
CA PRO A 153 5.67 7.27 -15.32
C PRO A 153 7.16 7.14 -14.99
N ILE A 154 7.54 7.51 -13.78
CA ILE A 154 8.92 7.46 -13.29
C ILE A 154 9.03 6.55 -12.08
N TYR A 155 10.14 5.81 -11.99
CA TYR A 155 10.51 5.02 -10.83
C TYR A 155 11.30 5.89 -9.85
N THR A 156 10.80 6.06 -8.64
CA THR A 156 11.33 6.98 -7.63
C THR A 156 11.51 6.26 -6.29
N PRO A 157 12.52 5.38 -6.17
CA PRO A 157 12.64 4.47 -5.03
C PRO A 157 12.89 5.21 -3.72
N SER A 158 12.54 4.56 -2.61
CA SER A 158 13.00 4.93 -1.27
C SER A 158 13.75 3.76 -0.63
N SER A 159 14.72 4.06 0.23
CA SER A 159 15.34 3.04 1.08
C SER A 159 14.40 2.69 2.24
N LYS A 160 14.29 1.41 2.58
CA LYS A 160 13.61 1.00 3.81
C LYS A 160 14.51 1.30 5.00
N ALA A 161 14.12 2.28 5.80
CA ALA A 161 14.89 2.65 6.98
C ALA A 161 14.60 1.68 8.15
N GLU A 162 15.48 1.62 9.17
CA GLU A 162 15.21 0.84 10.38
C GLU A 162 13.99 1.40 11.12
N MET A 163 13.29 0.55 11.89
CA MET A 163 12.11 0.95 12.67
C MET A 163 12.40 2.21 13.51
N GLY A 164 11.72 3.31 13.18
CA GLY A 164 11.87 4.60 13.88
C GLY A 164 12.57 5.70 13.06
N THR A 165 13.07 5.37 11.87
CA THR A 165 13.60 6.33 10.90
C THR A 165 12.66 6.46 9.69
N HIS A 166 12.65 7.62 9.02
CA HIS A 166 11.80 7.85 7.85
C HIS A 166 12.45 7.26 6.61
N ASP A 167 11.64 6.69 5.71
CA ASP A 167 12.11 6.26 4.40
C ASP A 167 12.61 7.47 3.60
N GLU A 168 13.82 7.35 3.04
CA GLU A 168 14.45 8.41 2.27
C GLU A 168 14.33 8.11 0.78
N ASN A 169 13.95 9.11 -0.01
CA ASN A 169 13.99 9.03 -1.47
C ASN A 169 15.45 8.84 -1.91
N ILE A 170 15.75 7.79 -2.67
CA ILE A 170 17.08 7.49 -3.18
C ILE A 170 17.09 7.48 -4.71
N SER A 171 18.26 7.63 -5.31
CA SER A 171 18.39 7.53 -6.77
C SER A 171 18.35 6.07 -7.23
N PHE A 172 18.09 5.85 -8.52
CA PHE A 172 18.23 4.51 -9.10
C PHE A 172 19.66 3.96 -8.97
N ALA A 173 20.68 4.83 -9.00
CA ALA A 173 22.08 4.43 -8.81
C ALA A 173 22.32 3.88 -7.39
N ASP A 174 21.66 4.46 -6.38
CA ASP A 174 21.73 3.95 -5.00
C ASP A 174 21.03 2.58 -4.89
N THR A 175 19.89 2.38 -5.56
CA THR A 175 19.26 1.06 -5.68
C THR A 175 20.23 0.03 -6.29
N VAL A 176 20.94 0.39 -7.36
CA VAL A 176 21.95 -0.47 -7.99
C VAL A 176 23.08 -0.81 -7.02
N ALA A 177 23.54 0.14 -6.20
CA ALA A 177 24.57 -0.10 -5.20
C ALA A 177 24.09 -1.08 -4.09
N LEU A 178 22.80 -1.06 -3.75
CA LEU A 178 22.22 -1.91 -2.71
C LEU A 178 21.99 -3.37 -3.14
N MET A 179 21.63 -3.61 -4.40
CA MET A 179 21.17 -4.94 -4.84
C MET A 179 21.74 -5.43 -6.19
N GLY A 180 22.61 -4.64 -6.81
CA GLY A 180 23.18 -4.95 -8.11
C GLY A 180 22.31 -4.51 -9.29
N ALA A 181 22.96 -4.24 -10.42
CA ALA A 181 22.33 -3.61 -11.59
C ALA A 181 21.21 -4.45 -12.22
N GLU A 182 21.41 -5.77 -12.32
CA GLU A 182 20.44 -6.66 -12.95
C GLU A 182 19.13 -6.72 -12.14
N LEU A 183 19.23 -6.91 -10.82
CA LEU A 183 18.07 -6.99 -9.95
C LEU A 183 17.36 -5.63 -9.82
N ALA A 184 18.12 -4.54 -9.69
CA ALA A 184 17.55 -3.19 -9.68
C ALA A 184 16.79 -2.88 -10.98
N GLY A 185 17.34 -3.29 -12.13
CA GLY A 185 16.66 -3.18 -13.43
C GLY A 185 15.35 -3.96 -13.47
N LYS A 186 15.36 -5.24 -13.07
CA LYS A 186 14.15 -6.07 -12.97
C LYS A 186 13.07 -5.43 -12.09
N VAL A 187 13.43 -4.92 -10.91
CA VAL A 187 12.50 -4.25 -9.99
C VAL A 187 11.92 -3.00 -10.63
N ARG A 188 12.74 -2.12 -11.22
CA ARG A 188 12.28 -0.90 -11.90
C ARG A 188 11.31 -1.23 -13.02
N ASP A 189 11.69 -2.15 -13.90
CA ASP A 189 10.95 -2.47 -15.12
C ASP A 189 9.60 -3.13 -14.76
N ALA A 190 9.59 -4.09 -13.82
CA ALA A 190 8.37 -4.69 -13.30
C ALA A 190 7.45 -3.64 -12.63
N SER A 191 8.01 -2.74 -11.83
CA SER A 191 7.23 -1.69 -11.16
C SER A 191 6.54 -0.76 -12.15
N LEU A 192 7.26 -0.31 -13.19
CA LEU A 192 6.71 0.54 -14.25
C LEU A 192 5.61 -0.19 -15.02
N GLN A 193 5.81 -1.47 -15.35
CA GLN A 193 4.82 -2.26 -16.08
C GLN A 193 3.55 -2.52 -15.24
N LEU A 194 3.70 -2.87 -13.96
CA LEU A 194 2.61 -3.04 -13.02
C LEU A 194 1.81 -1.74 -12.85
N TYR A 195 2.51 -0.63 -12.64
CA TYR A 195 1.89 0.69 -12.51
C TYR A 195 1.10 1.07 -13.76
N THR A 196 1.70 1.01 -14.95
CA THR A 196 1.04 1.40 -16.20
C THR A 196 -0.21 0.56 -16.44
N THR A 197 -0.10 -0.75 -16.29
CA THR A 197 -1.24 -1.68 -16.45
C THR A 197 -2.37 -1.34 -15.48
N ALA A 198 -2.04 -1.00 -14.23
CA ALA A 198 -3.03 -0.65 -13.22
C ALA A 198 -3.65 0.74 -13.45
N ALA A 199 -2.82 1.73 -13.81
CA ALA A 199 -3.26 3.09 -14.07
C ALA A 199 -4.23 3.14 -15.26
N ASP A 200 -3.93 2.43 -16.35
CA ASP A 200 -4.81 2.35 -17.51
C ASP A 200 -6.15 1.70 -17.15
N TYR A 201 -6.11 0.55 -16.48
CA TYR A 201 -7.32 -0.16 -16.05
C TYR A 201 -8.20 0.67 -15.08
N ALA A 202 -7.57 1.34 -14.12
CA ALA A 202 -8.25 2.15 -13.11
C ALA A 202 -8.86 3.41 -13.74
N ARG A 203 -8.20 4.01 -14.75
CA ARG A 203 -8.68 5.20 -15.43
C ARG A 203 -10.02 4.96 -16.12
N GLU A 204 -10.17 3.81 -16.79
CA GLU A 204 -11.44 3.38 -17.40
C GLU A 204 -12.58 3.24 -16.38
N ARG A 205 -12.24 3.08 -15.10
CA ARG A 205 -13.16 2.94 -13.96
C ARG A 205 -13.32 4.22 -13.15
N GLY A 206 -12.81 5.34 -13.67
CA GLY A 206 -12.95 6.65 -13.05
C GLY A 206 -11.99 6.88 -11.87
N ILE A 207 -10.90 6.12 -11.77
CA ILE A 207 -9.83 6.32 -10.77
C ILE A 207 -8.51 6.66 -11.48
N ILE A 208 -7.87 7.75 -11.05
CA ILE A 208 -6.47 8.04 -11.34
C ILE A 208 -5.62 7.46 -10.21
N ILE A 209 -4.67 6.60 -10.56
CA ILE A 209 -3.59 6.20 -9.67
C ILE A 209 -2.46 7.21 -9.87
N ALA A 210 -2.28 8.12 -8.92
CA ALA A 210 -1.28 9.19 -9.05
C ALA A 210 0.15 8.66 -8.85
N ASP A 211 0.29 7.84 -7.82
CA ASP A 211 1.48 7.07 -7.51
C ASP A 211 1.09 5.81 -6.73
N THR A 212 2.01 4.84 -6.71
CA THR A 212 1.87 3.59 -5.95
C THR A 212 3.24 3.14 -5.46
N LYS A 213 3.25 2.32 -4.42
CA LYS A 213 4.42 1.71 -3.82
C LYS A 213 4.31 0.20 -3.89
N PHE A 214 5.27 -0.44 -4.53
CA PHE A 214 5.42 -1.89 -4.52
C PHE A 214 6.54 -2.32 -3.57
N GLU A 215 6.44 -3.56 -3.11
CA GLU A 215 7.54 -4.25 -2.46
C GLU A 215 7.81 -5.57 -3.17
N PHE A 216 9.07 -5.97 -3.20
CA PHE A 216 9.49 -7.21 -3.82
C PHE A 216 10.30 -8.06 -2.86
N GLY A 217 10.31 -9.36 -3.10
CA GLY A 217 11.11 -10.33 -2.37
C GLY A 217 11.69 -11.38 -3.30
N LEU A 218 12.69 -12.09 -2.80
CA LEU A 218 13.35 -13.20 -3.50
C LEU A 218 13.04 -14.52 -2.79
N ASP A 219 12.85 -15.58 -3.58
CA ASP A 219 12.93 -16.95 -3.07
C ASP A 219 14.40 -17.42 -2.96
N GLU A 220 14.58 -18.68 -2.59
CA GLU A 220 15.91 -19.31 -2.44
C GLU A 220 16.68 -19.42 -3.77
N ASP A 221 15.97 -19.50 -4.90
CA ASP A 221 16.53 -19.57 -6.25
C ASP A 221 16.83 -18.19 -6.86
N GLY A 222 16.48 -17.11 -6.16
CA GLY A 222 16.67 -15.73 -6.61
C GLY A 222 15.57 -15.24 -7.58
N THR A 223 14.43 -15.92 -7.64
CA THR A 223 13.24 -15.48 -8.39
C THR A 223 12.60 -14.28 -7.70
N LEU A 224 12.28 -13.24 -8.49
CA LEU A 224 11.63 -12.04 -8.00
C LEU A 224 10.11 -12.21 -7.90
N TYR A 225 9.55 -11.89 -6.74
CA TYR A 225 8.12 -11.90 -6.46
C TYR A 225 7.63 -10.53 -6.04
N LEU A 226 6.42 -10.17 -6.46
CA LEU A 226 5.65 -9.10 -5.84
C LEU A 226 5.16 -9.58 -4.46
N ILE A 227 5.47 -8.82 -3.42
CA ILE A 227 5.09 -9.13 -2.04
C ILE A 227 4.24 -7.98 -1.46
N ASP A 228 3.92 -8.08 -0.18
CA ASP A 228 3.19 -7.05 0.58
C ASP A 228 1.74 -6.86 0.09
N GLU A 229 1.23 -5.62 0.05
CA GLU A 229 -0.05 -5.29 -0.59
C GLU A 229 0.20 -4.60 -1.93
N ALA A 230 -0.75 -4.70 -2.86
CA ALA A 230 -0.60 -4.13 -4.19
C ALA A 230 -1.77 -3.21 -4.55
N LEU A 231 -1.46 -1.98 -4.93
CA LEU A 231 -2.40 -1.04 -5.57
C LEU A 231 -3.70 -0.88 -4.76
N THR A 232 -3.54 -0.64 -3.47
CA THR A 232 -4.62 -0.33 -2.54
C THR A 232 -4.66 1.18 -2.26
N PRO A 233 -5.73 1.72 -1.65
CA PRO A 233 -5.72 3.09 -1.16
C PRO A 233 -4.73 3.32 0.01
N ASP A 234 -4.14 2.28 0.59
CA ASP A 234 -3.12 2.43 1.64
C ASP A 234 -1.70 2.58 1.07
N SER A 235 -1.45 1.97 -0.09
CA SER A 235 -0.17 1.92 -0.82
C SER A 235 -0.11 2.86 -2.03
N SER A 236 -1.24 3.48 -2.38
CA SER A 236 -1.40 4.28 -3.60
C SER A 236 -2.26 5.51 -3.37
N ARG A 237 -2.04 6.54 -4.19
CA ARG A 237 -2.90 7.74 -4.22
C ARG A 237 -3.98 7.61 -5.28
N PHE A 238 -5.24 7.57 -4.86
CA PHE A 238 -6.39 7.31 -5.74
C PHE A 238 -7.30 8.52 -5.85
N TRP A 239 -7.33 9.16 -7.02
CA TRP A 239 -8.18 10.33 -7.27
C TRP A 239 -9.38 9.97 -8.14
N PRO A 240 -10.58 10.50 -7.84
CA PRO A 240 -11.69 10.45 -8.78
C PRO A 240 -11.36 11.27 -10.03
N VAL A 241 -11.47 10.66 -11.21
CA VAL A 241 -11.26 11.34 -12.51
C VAL A 241 -12.10 12.61 -12.62
N GLU A 242 -13.36 12.56 -12.17
CA GLU A 242 -14.31 13.66 -12.28
C GLU A 242 -13.97 14.88 -11.40
N GLN A 243 -13.12 14.71 -10.38
CA GLN A 243 -12.72 15.78 -9.44
C GLN A 243 -11.24 16.16 -9.59
N TYR A 244 -10.54 15.53 -10.53
CA TYR A 244 -9.13 15.80 -10.80
C TYR A 244 -8.95 17.16 -11.47
N GLN A 245 -8.08 17.99 -10.88
CA GLN A 245 -7.64 19.25 -11.46
C GLN A 245 -6.14 19.43 -11.19
N VAL A 246 -5.43 20.02 -12.16
CA VAL A 246 -4.04 20.44 -11.99
C VAL A 246 -3.99 21.68 -11.11
N GLY A 247 -2.96 21.78 -10.26
CA GLY A 247 -2.72 22.93 -9.38
C GLY A 247 -3.36 22.81 -7.99
N ILE A 248 -4.04 21.70 -7.68
CA ILE A 248 -4.61 21.42 -6.36
C ILE A 248 -4.02 20.14 -5.75
N SER A 249 -4.27 19.92 -4.46
CA SER A 249 -4.21 18.58 -3.86
C SER A 249 -5.56 17.90 -4.10
N PRO A 250 -5.68 16.91 -5.02
CA PRO A 250 -6.99 16.39 -5.40
C PRO A 250 -7.68 15.68 -4.23
N PRO A 251 -9.02 15.67 -4.20
CA PRO A 251 -9.77 14.77 -3.34
C PRO A 251 -9.32 13.32 -3.55
N SER A 252 -9.29 12.52 -2.48
CA SER A 252 -8.78 11.15 -2.59
C SER A 252 -9.68 10.11 -1.96
N PHE A 253 -9.62 8.89 -2.49
CA PHE A 253 -10.19 7.68 -1.90
C PHE A 253 -9.29 7.05 -0.82
N ASP A 254 -8.11 7.62 -0.60
CA ASP A 254 -7.08 7.11 0.31
C ASP A 254 -7.10 7.78 1.70
N LYS A 255 -5.98 7.64 2.42
CA LYS A 255 -5.68 8.24 3.72
C LYS A 255 -5.83 9.76 3.77
N GLN A 256 -5.91 10.46 2.64
CA GLN A 256 -5.97 11.91 2.58
C GLN A 256 -7.20 12.48 3.26
N TYR A 257 -8.37 11.82 3.15
CA TYR A 257 -9.57 12.28 3.87
C TYR A 257 -9.35 12.35 5.38
N LEU A 258 -8.69 11.34 5.96
CA LEU A 258 -8.34 11.35 7.38
C LEU A 258 -7.30 12.43 7.68
N ARG A 259 -6.28 12.59 6.83
CA ARG A 259 -5.25 13.63 7.02
C ARG A 259 -5.86 15.03 7.02
N ASP A 260 -6.75 15.32 6.07
CA ASP A 260 -7.42 16.61 5.96
C ASP A 260 -8.27 16.90 7.21
N TYR A 261 -8.99 15.91 7.73
CA TYR A 261 -9.69 16.03 9.01
C TYR A 261 -8.72 16.32 10.17
N LEU A 262 -7.63 15.56 10.28
CA LEU A 262 -6.65 15.73 11.35
C LEU A 262 -5.94 17.09 11.32
N GLU A 263 -5.71 17.67 10.14
CA GLU A 263 -5.17 19.04 10.00
C GLU A 263 -6.14 20.13 10.51
N THR A 264 -7.43 19.80 10.72
CA THR A 264 -8.39 20.74 11.36
C THR A 264 -8.29 20.75 12.88
N LEU A 265 -7.56 19.80 13.47
CA LEU A 265 -7.41 19.65 14.91
C LEU A 265 -6.14 20.33 15.40
N ASP A 266 -6.15 20.80 16.64
CA ASP A 266 -4.95 21.25 17.35
C ASP A 266 -4.17 20.04 17.89
N TRP A 267 -3.61 19.24 16.98
CA TRP A 267 -2.81 18.06 17.29
C TRP A 267 -1.42 18.17 16.66
N ASN A 268 -0.39 18.01 17.48
CA ASN A 268 1.01 18.15 17.09
C ASN A 268 1.58 16.98 16.28
N LYS A 269 0.73 16.06 15.79
CA LYS A 269 1.11 14.89 14.97
C LYS A 269 2.01 13.89 15.72
N THR A 270 1.90 13.83 17.05
CA THR A 270 2.62 12.86 17.90
C THR A 270 1.66 11.89 18.59
N ALA A 271 2.13 10.68 18.87
CA ALA A 271 1.30 9.65 19.50
C ALA A 271 0.97 10.01 20.97
N PRO A 272 -0.23 9.65 21.48
CA PRO A 272 -1.32 8.96 20.78
C PRO A 272 -2.06 9.88 19.80
N GLY A 273 -2.56 9.32 18.71
CA GLY A 273 -3.45 10.04 17.80
C GLY A 273 -4.79 10.40 18.47
N PRO A 274 -5.48 11.46 18.00
CA PRO A 274 -6.78 11.84 18.54
C PRO A 274 -7.84 10.77 18.26
N LYS A 275 -8.88 10.71 19.11
CA LYS A 275 -10.05 9.90 18.82
C LYS A 275 -10.82 10.45 17.62
N LEU A 276 -11.33 9.55 16.79
CA LEU A 276 -12.08 9.92 15.59
C LEU A 276 -13.59 9.92 15.89
N PRO A 277 -14.32 11.00 15.52
CA PRO A 277 -15.78 10.96 15.51
C PRO A 277 -16.27 9.82 14.61
N GLU A 278 -17.38 9.17 14.99
CA GLU A 278 -17.95 8.05 14.25
C GLU A 278 -18.21 8.39 12.77
N GLU A 279 -18.64 9.63 12.49
CA GLU A 279 -18.87 10.10 11.12
C GLU A 279 -17.59 10.11 10.27
N VAL A 280 -16.45 10.49 10.85
CA VAL A 280 -15.15 10.50 10.15
C VAL A 280 -14.74 9.07 9.84
N SER A 281 -14.85 8.16 10.82
CA SER A 281 -14.54 6.73 10.61
C SER A 281 -15.45 6.08 9.57
N ARG A 282 -16.75 6.41 9.58
CA ARG A 282 -17.72 5.94 8.58
C ARG A 282 -17.40 6.47 7.18
N LYS A 283 -17.14 7.76 7.02
CA LYS A 283 -16.77 8.38 5.73
C LYS A 283 -15.46 7.82 5.20
N CYS A 284 -14.47 7.57 6.07
CA CYS A 284 -13.26 6.82 5.68
C CYS A 284 -13.65 5.46 5.09
N ALA A 285 -14.40 4.64 5.84
CA ALA A 285 -14.79 3.31 5.38
C ALA A 285 -15.57 3.33 4.06
N GLU A 286 -16.44 4.31 3.86
CA GLU A 286 -17.16 4.54 2.60
C GLU A 286 -16.20 4.80 1.43
N LYS A 287 -15.15 5.61 1.62
CA LYS A 287 -14.14 5.90 0.58
C LYS A 287 -13.35 4.66 0.16
N TYR A 288 -12.94 3.82 1.11
CA TYR A 288 -12.30 2.53 0.80
C TYR A 288 -13.23 1.62 -0.02
N ARG A 289 -14.51 1.50 0.40
CA ARG A 289 -15.51 0.70 -0.34
C ARG A 289 -15.80 1.27 -1.72
N GLU A 290 -15.84 2.58 -1.87
CA GLU A 290 -16.04 3.25 -3.17
C GLU A 290 -14.89 2.91 -4.14
N ALA A 291 -13.65 2.96 -3.68
CA ALA A 291 -12.49 2.56 -4.47
C ALA A 291 -12.57 1.08 -4.90
N GLU A 292 -12.92 0.20 -3.97
CA GLU A 292 -13.12 -1.23 -4.26
C GLU A 292 -14.20 -1.45 -5.32
N LEU A 293 -15.39 -0.84 -5.15
CA LEU A 293 -16.51 -0.98 -6.07
C LEU A 293 -16.15 -0.48 -7.47
N LYS A 294 -15.45 0.65 -7.58
CA LYS A 294 -14.99 1.16 -8.88
C LYS A 294 -13.97 0.23 -9.53
N LEU A 295 -13.00 -0.29 -8.79
CA LEU A 295 -11.94 -1.15 -9.34
C LEU A 295 -12.43 -2.55 -9.74
N ILE A 296 -13.25 -3.17 -8.88
CA ILE A 296 -13.58 -4.60 -8.97
C ILE A 296 -15.00 -4.82 -9.51
N GLY A 297 -15.93 -3.87 -9.32
CA GLY A 297 -17.23 -3.86 -10.00
C GLY A 297 -18.26 -4.89 -9.49
N ASN A 298 -18.32 -5.16 -8.18
CA ASN A 298 -19.36 -6.03 -7.62
C ASN A 298 -20.76 -5.43 -7.73
#